data_AF-F0R4J4-F1
#
_entry.id   AF-F0R4J4-F1
#
_cell.length_a   1.000
_cell.length_b   1.000
_cell.length_c   1.000
_cell.angle_alpha   90.00
_cell.angle_beta   90.00
_cell.angle_gamma   90.00
#
_symmetry.space_group_name_H-M   'P 1'
#
loop_
_entity.id
_entity.type
_entity.pdbx_description
1 polymer ?
#
loop_
_entity_poly.entity_id
_entity_poly.type
_entity_poly.pdbx_seq_one_letter_code
_entity_poly.pdbx_strand_id
1 'polypeptide(L)'
;MKILIKQIAKFFVQSLKFTLFLLRVVWHRAYINPIKRQYHGTVAVLANGPSLKGVIPTLQTDPVFQGVDYIVMNYFAFEDIFFKIKPIHYCLADPMFFKETHRKQEAQHLFAVLQKNVDWDLNIYIPSVYLNAFKAFSHLSNPHLHIVPLNYLEYKGFERFRFFFYRKGMAIPRIETVAQMCIYVGINSGYSTVRVYGVDHNFFETLCVDENNHLCNRDTHFYDKKEVSLKPLKRNDNGKYWKVSEYIAYWGRLFESHDILADYSKYSNVTILNCTKSSFIDSYERES
;
A
#
# COMPACT_ATOMS: atom_id res chain seq x y z
N MET A 1 -41.71 -6.67 -14.44
CA MET A 1 -41.54 -5.26 -14.88
C MET A 1 -40.58 -4.44 -14.01
N LYS A 2 -40.81 -4.27 -12.69
CA LYS A 2 -39.93 -3.47 -11.81
C LYS A 2 -38.46 -3.94 -11.75
N ILE A 3 -38.22 -5.26 -11.77
CA ILE A 3 -36.86 -5.84 -11.77
C ILE A 3 -36.11 -5.52 -13.07
N LEU A 4 -36.79 -5.69 -14.22
CA LEU A 4 -36.23 -5.39 -15.54
C LEU A 4 -35.86 -3.90 -15.66
N ILE A 5 -36.73 -3.01 -15.20
CA ILE A 5 -36.46 -1.55 -15.17
C ILE A 5 -35.22 -1.24 -14.31
N LYS A 6 -35.10 -1.85 -13.13
CA LYS A 6 -33.91 -1.69 -12.27
C LYS A 6 -32.63 -2.21 -12.93
N GLN A 7 -32.69 -3.34 -13.63
CA GLN A 7 -31.54 -3.90 -14.35
C GLN A 7 -31.11 -3.02 -15.52
N ILE A 8 -32.07 -2.51 -16.31
CA ILE A 8 -31.83 -1.56 -17.40
C ILE A 8 -31.20 -0.28 -16.86
N ALA A 9 -31.76 0.31 -15.79
CA ALA A 9 -31.19 1.50 -15.16
C ALA A 9 -29.76 1.26 -14.65
N LYS A 10 -29.50 0.11 -13.99
CA LYS A 10 -28.16 -0.27 -13.54
C LYS A 10 -27.19 -0.41 -14.72
N PHE A 11 -27.63 -0.99 -15.84
CA PHE A 11 -26.82 -1.11 -17.05
C PHE A 11 -26.44 0.26 -17.63
N PHE A 12 -27.38 1.21 -17.73
CA PHE A 12 -27.08 2.56 -18.22
C PHE A 12 -26.13 3.31 -17.28
N VAL A 13 -26.34 3.24 -15.96
CA VAL A 13 -25.43 3.85 -14.99
C VAL A 13 -24.03 3.24 -15.08
N GLN A 14 -23.92 1.93 -15.22
CA GLN A 14 -22.61 1.27 -15.38
C GLN A 14 -21.95 1.60 -16.71
N SER A 15 -22.73 1.71 -17.79
CA SER A 15 -22.23 2.12 -19.11
C SER A 15 -21.67 3.54 -19.04
N LEU A 16 -22.39 4.49 -18.44
CA LEU A 16 -21.90 5.85 -18.24
C LEU A 16 -20.63 5.89 -17.39
N LYS A 17 -20.60 5.18 -16.25
CA LYS A 17 -19.40 5.07 -15.40
C LYS A 17 -18.21 4.50 -16.16
N PHE A 18 -18.43 3.45 -16.95
CA PHE A 18 -17.39 2.79 -17.72
C PHE A 18 -16.87 3.69 -18.85
N THR A 19 -17.76 4.36 -19.59
CA THR A 19 -17.37 5.33 -20.63
C THR A 19 -16.55 6.48 -20.04
N LEU A 20 -16.99 7.06 -18.91
CA LEU A 20 -16.24 8.13 -18.23
C LEU A 20 -14.87 7.62 -17.73
N PHE A 21 -14.80 6.39 -17.25
CA PHE A 21 -13.54 5.76 -16.86
C PHE A 21 -12.60 5.57 -18.06
N LEU A 22 -13.10 5.08 -19.20
CA LEU A 22 -12.30 4.94 -20.42
C LEU A 22 -11.77 6.30 -20.92
N LEU A 23 -12.58 7.34 -20.88
CA LEU A 23 -12.13 8.70 -21.20
C LEU A 23 -11.01 9.16 -20.27
N ARG A 24 -11.07 8.82 -18.98
CA ARG A 24 -9.98 9.11 -18.02
C ARG A 24 -8.72 8.30 -18.32
N VAL A 25 -8.84 7.02 -18.68
CA VAL A 25 -7.68 6.20 -19.11
C VAL A 25 -6.98 6.87 -20.29
N VAL A 26 -7.75 7.33 -21.28
CA VAL A 26 -7.23 8.04 -22.46
C VAL A 26 -6.56 9.36 -22.07
N TRP A 27 -7.26 10.18 -21.26
CA TRP A 27 -6.76 11.48 -20.80
C TRP A 27 -5.44 11.36 -20.02
N HIS A 28 -5.36 10.40 -19.09
CA HIS A 28 -4.17 10.16 -18.28
C HIS A 28 -3.07 9.37 -19.00
N ARG A 29 -3.30 9.00 -20.27
CA ARG A 29 -2.39 8.19 -21.09
C ARG A 29 -1.96 6.87 -20.42
N ALA A 30 -2.85 6.30 -19.63
CA ALA A 30 -2.57 5.13 -18.81
C ALA A 30 -2.74 3.83 -19.61
N TYR A 31 -1.94 3.65 -20.65
CA TYR A 31 -2.12 2.56 -21.62
C TYR A 31 -1.24 1.33 -21.38
N ILE A 32 -0.16 1.49 -20.62
CA ILE A 32 0.87 0.46 -20.45
C ILE A 32 1.17 0.31 -18.96
N ASN A 33 1.26 -0.94 -18.51
CA ASN A 33 1.71 -1.25 -17.17
C ASN A 33 3.22 -0.95 -17.08
N PRO A 34 3.65 0.01 -16.23
CA PRO A 34 5.06 0.29 -16.05
C PRO A 34 5.79 -0.82 -15.26
N ILE A 35 5.03 -1.70 -14.58
CA ILE A 35 5.57 -2.83 -13.84
C ILE A 35 5.97 -3.93 -14.83
N LYS A 36 7.26 -4.29 -14.84
CA LYS A 36 7.79 -5.39 -15.66
C LYS A 36 7.48 -6.73 -15.02
N ARG A 37 6.85 -7.64 -15.77
CA ARG A 37 6.63 -9.05 -15.38
C ARG A 37 7.87 -9.88 -15.68
N GLN A 38 8.88 -9.79 -14.82
CA GLN A 38 10.17 -10.45 -15.02
C GLN A 38 10.66 -11.21 -13.78
N TYR A 39 9.97 -11.04 -12.65
CA TYR A 39 10.30 -11.71 -11.39
C TYR A 39 9.53 -13.03 -11.27
N HIS A 40 9.97 -13.89 -10.35
CA HIS A 40 9.41 -15.23 -10.14
C HIS A 40 9.57 -15.64 -8.67
N GLY A 41 8.86 -16.69 -8.26
CA GLY A 41 8.93 -17.19 -6.88
C GLY A 41 8.19 -16.30 -5.89
N THR A 42 8.79 -16.10 -4.72
CA THR A 42 8.15 -15.45 -3.57
C THR A 42 8.73 -14.06 -3.32
N VAL A 43 7.84 -13.10 -3.02
CA VAL A 43 8.23 -11.79 -2.51
C VAL A 43 7.60 -11.53 -1.14
N ALA A 44 8.39 -11.00 -0.21
CA ALA A 44 7.94 -10.53 1.09
C ALA A 44 7.66 -9.02 1.06
N VAL A 45 6.43 -8.64 1.33
CA VAL A 45 6.02 -7.25 1.59
C VAL A 45 6.25 -6.96 3.08
N LEU A 46 7.18 -6.06 3.37
CA LEU A 46 7.49 -5.58 4.70
C LEU A 46 6.82 -4.21 4.90
N ALA A 47 5.70 -4.20 5.62
CA ALA A 47 4.97 -2.96 5.92
C ALA A 47 5.59 -2.21 7.09
N ASN A 48 4.81 -1.54 7.93
CA ASN A 48 5.33 -0.70 9.02
C ASN A 48 4.55 -0.89 10.33
N GLY A 49 3.76 -1.97 10.43
CA GLY A 49 3.03 -2.29 11.64
C GLY A 49 3.96 -2.77 12.77
N PRO A 50 3.59 -2.56 14.05
CA PRO A 50 4.41 -2.95 15.19
C PRO A 50 4.90 -4.40 15.19
N SER A 51 4.12 -5.34 14.64
CA SER A 51 4.51 -6.75 14.59
C SER A 51 5.77 -7.02 13.76
N LEU A 52 6.12 -6.12 12.83
CA LEU A 52 7.32 -6.26 12.00
C LEU A 52 8.61 -6.25 12.83
N LYS A 53 8.61 -5.64 14.02
CA LYS A 53 9.76 -5.62 14.94
C LYS A 53 10.23 -7.04 15.31
N GLY A 54 9.30 -7.99 15.42
CA GLY A 54 9.62 -9.40 15.67
C GLY A 54 10.15 -10.14 14.45
N VAL A 55 9.90 -9.63 13.24
CA VAL A 55 10.28 -10.24 11.96
C VAL A 55 11.65 -9.76 11.49
N ILE A 56 11.98 -8.48 11.69
CA ILE A 56 13.25 -7.88 11.24
C ILE A 56 14.50 -8.72 11.62
N PRO A 57 14.65 -9.20 12.87
CA PRO A 57 15.82 -9.99 13.26
C PRO A 57 15.92 -11.36 12.56
N THR A 58 14.82 -11.88 12.01
CA THR A 58 14.78 -13.23 11.41
C THR A 58 14.99 -13.21 9.90
N LEU A 59 14.92 -12.04 9.24
CA LEU A 59 14.99 -11.89 7.78
C LEU A 59 16.26 -12.49 7.14
N GLN A 60 17.37 -12.61 7.88
CA GLN A 60 18.61 -13.20 7.35
C GLN A 60 18.84 -14.64 7.78
N THR A 61 18.15 -15.11 8.81
CA THR A 61 18.49 -16.35 9.52
C THR A 61 17.42 -17.43 9.35
N ASP A 62 16.15 -17.03 9.25
CA ASP A 62 15.05 -17.97 9.08
C ASP A 62 15.00 -18.50 7.63
N PRO A 63 15.02 -19.84 7.43
CA PRO A 63 14.94 -20.45 6.10
C PRO A 63 13.75 -19.98 5.26
N VAL A 64 12.65 -19.53 5.88
CA VAL A 64 11.47 -19.02 5.15
C VAL A 64 11.78 -17.84 4.23
N PHE A 65 12.87 -17.11 4.49
CA PHE A 65 13.34 -15.94 3.75
C PHE A 65 14.45 -16.24 2.73
N GLN A 66 14.90 -17.49 2.61
CA GLN A 66 15.91 -17.85 1.63
C GLN A 66 15.34 -17.77 0.20
N GLY A 67 16.04 -17.05 -0.67
CA GLY A 67 15.60 -16.84 -2.07
C GLY A 67 14.31 -16.01 -2.21
N VAL A 68 13.96 -15.24 -1.18
CA VAL A 68 12.79 -14.34 -1.18
C VAL A 68 13.23 -12.93 -1.55
N ASP A 69 12.52 -12.33 -2.50
CA ASP A 69 12.67 -10.91 -2.82
C ASP A 69 11.88 -10.05 -1.83
N TYR A 70 12.19 -8.75 -1.74
CA TYR A 70 11.54 -7.84 -0.78
C TYR A 70 10.88 -6.63 -1.45
N ILE A 71 9.68 -6.30 -0.97
CA ILE A 71 9.01 -5.01 -1.17
C ILE A 71 8.95 -4.27 0.16
N VAL A 72 9.51 -3.07 0.20
CA VAL A 72 9.50 -2.21 1.39
C VAL A 72 8.76 -0.89 1.10
N MET A 73 8.47 -0.11 2.14
CA MET A 73 7.70 1.12 1.98
C MET A 73 8.00 2.18 3.04
N ASN A 74 7.60 3.42 2.76
CA ASN A 74 7.77 4.57 3.66
C ASN A 74 9.21 4.75 4.15
N TYR A 75 9.46 4.62 5.45
CA TYR A 75 10.74 4.90 6.09
C TYR A 75 11.54 3.63 6.42
N PHE A 76 11.19 2.48 5.84
CA PHE A 76 11.90 1.22 6.10
C PHE A 76 13.41 1.29 5.82
N ALA A 77 13.86 2.18 4.92
CA ALA A 77 15.29 2.43 4.69
C ALA A 77 16.08 2.94 5.91
N PHE A 78 15.40 3.32 7.00
CA PHE A 78 16.05 3.68 8.26
C PHE A 78 16.46 2.45 9.11
N GLU A 79 15.95 1.26 8.79
CA GLU A 79 16.34 0.03 9.46
C GLU A 79 17.66 -0.52 8.86
N ASP A 80 18.63 -0.88 9.69
CA ASP A 80 19.92 -1.42 9.23
C ASP A 80 19.77 -2.66 8.33
N ILE A 81 18.71 -3.44 8.56
CA ILE A 81 18.38 -4.63 7.78
C ILE A 81 18.12 -4.31 6.30
N PHE A 82 17.69 -3.09 5.97
CA PHE A 82 17.43 -2.64 4.60
C PHE A 82 18.65 -2.83 3.69
N PHE A 83 19.83 -2.45 4.17
CA PHE A 83 21.08 -2.55 3.41
C PHE A 83 21.60 -3.98 3.28
N LYS A 84 21.10 -4.90 4.12
CA LYS A 84 21.48 -6.31 4.11
C LYS A 84 20.59 -7.14 3.20
N ILE A 85 19.28 -6.92 3.26
CA ILE A 85 18.30 -7.66 2.43
C ILE A 85 18.18 -7.10 1.02
N LYS A 86 18.66 -5.87 0.79
CA LYS A 86 18.71 -5.19 -0.52
C LYS A 86 17.39 -5.33 -1.31
N PRO A 87 16.28 -4.77 -0.82
CA PRO A 87 14.98 -4.96 -1.45
C PRO A 87 15.00 -4.46 -2.90
N ILE A 88 14.23 -5.12 -3.77
CA ILE A 88 14.16 -4.77 -5.20
C ILE A 88 13.03 -3.78 -5.47
N HIS A 89 12.05 -3.70 -4.57
CA HIS A 89 10.87 -2.86 -4.72
C HIS A 89 10.68 -1.94 -3.50
N TYR A 90 10.42 -0.67 -3.76
CA TYR A 90 10.16 0.35 -2.75
C TYR A 90 8.92 1.15 -3.12
N CYS A 91 7.89 1.18 -2.28
CA CYS A 91 6.68 1.95 -2.57
C CYS A 91 6.56 3.20 -1.69
N LEU A 92 6.23 4.33 -2.33
CA LEU A 92 5.94 5.60 -1.69
C LEU A 92 4.63 6.13 -2.26
N ALA A 93 3.59 6.28 -1.42
CA ALA A 93 2.30 6.81 -1.87
C ALA A 93 1.79 8.00 -1.05
N ASP A 94 2.35 8.23 0.14
CA ASP A 94 1.89 9.30 1.02
C ASP A 94 2.28 10.69 0.47
N PRO A 95 1.42 11.72 0.65
CA PRO A 95 1.69 13.08 0.17
C PRO A 95 3.01 13.68 0.66
N MET A 96 3.50 13.26 1.84
CA MET A 96 4.75 13.75 2.42
C MET A 96 6.00 13.49 1.55
N PHE A 97 5.93 12.54 0.61
CA PHE A 97 7.03 12.23 -0.30
C PHE A 97 6.99 13.06 -1.60
N PHE A 98 5.97 13.90 -1.80
CA PHE A 98 5.74 14.62 -3.05
C PHE A 98 5.60 16.13 -2.90
N LYS A 99 5.43 16.62 -1.67
CA LYS A 99 5.28 18.03 -1.35
C LYS A 99 5.68 18.33 0.08
N GLU A 100 5.84 19.61 0.40
CA GLU A 100 6.12 20.05 1.75
C GLU A 100 4.95 19.72 2.70
N THR A 101 5.30 19.11 3.82
CA THR A 101 4.41 18.80 4.95
C THR A 101 5.20 18.96 6.25
N HIS A 102 4.55 18.76 7.40
CA HIS A 102 5.23 18.73 8.70
C HIS A 102 6.33 17.65 8.80
N ARG A 103 6.37 16.67 7.89
CA ARG A 103 7.39 15.60 7.83
C ARG A 103 8.46 15.82 6.76
N LYS A 104 8.61 17.05 6.24
CA LYS A 104 9.57 17.38 5.17
C LYS A 104 10.98 16.91 5.48
N GLN A 105 11.47 17.15 6.71
CA GLN A 105 12.84 16.78 7.10
C GLN A 105 13.05 15.26 7.08
N GLU A 106 12.08 14.48 7.55
CA GLU A 106 12.13 13.01 7.52
C GLU A 106 12.14 12.49 6.09
N ALA A 107 11.29 13.04 5.21
CA ALA A 107 11.26 12.66 3.80
C ALA A 107 12.58 13.01 3.09
N GLN A 108 13.16 14.19 3.36
CA GLN A 108 14.46 14.57 2.82
C GLN A 108 15.59 13.67 3.33
N HIS A 109 15.54 13.26 4.60
CA HIS A 109 16.49 12.31 5.16
C HIS A 109 16.38 10.94 4.48
N LEU A 110 15.16 10.44 4.24
CA LEU A 110 14.94 9.21 3.46
C LEU A 110 15.59 9.31 2.07
N PHE A 111 15.36 10.39 1.33
CA PHE A 111 15.95 10.55 0.00
C PHE A 111 17.48 10.64 0.04
N ALA A 112 18.05 11.30 1.05
CA ALA A 112 19.51 11.34 1.25
C ALA A 112 20.08 9.94 1.51
N VAL A 113 19.40 9.12 2.33
CA VAL A 113 19.77 7.73 2.59
C VAL A 113 19.73 6.91 1.30
N LEU A 114 18.64 6.99 0.54
CA LEU A 114 18.49 6.26 -0.73
C LEU A 114 19.55 6.70 -1.76
N GLN A 115 19.78 8.01 -1.89
CA GLN A 115 20.75 8.57 -2.82
C GLN A 115 22.17 8.09 -2.52
N LYS A 116 22.57 8.08 -1.23
CA LYS A 116 23.95 7.85 -0.82
C LYS A 116 24.29 6.38 -0.64
N ASN A 117 23.36 5.57 -0.12
CA ASN A 117 23.68 4.26 0.44
C ASN A 117 23.14 3.09 -0.40
N VAL A 118 22.28 3.33 -1.39
CA VAL A 118 21.77 2.25 -2.27
C VAL A 118 22.74 2.01 -3.42
N ASP A 119 23.30 0.79 -3.47
CA ASP A 119 24.28 0.33 -4.47
C ASP A 119 23.76 -0.84 -5.33
N TRP A 120 22.46 -1.13 -5.26
CA TRP A 120 21.79 -2.20 -6.00
C TRP A 120 20.53 -1.66 -6.70
N ASP A 121 20.13 -2.29 -7.79
CA ASP A 121 18.94 -1.87 -8.53
C ASP A 121 17.67 -1.94 -7.68
N LEU A 122 17.05 -0.78 -7.48
CA LEU A 122 15.87 -0.59 -6.66
C LEU A 122 14.79 0.15 -7.42
N ASN A 123 13.64 -0.49 -7.60
CA ASN A 123 12.47 0.13 -8.22
C ASN A 123 11.70 0.95 -7.18
N ILE A 124 11.57 2.26 -7.40
CA ILE A 124 10.78 3.16 -6.55
C ILE A 124 9.42 3.43 -7.23
N TYR A 125 8.38 2.82 -6.70
CA TYR A 125 7.02 2.96 -7.17
C TYR A 125 6.34 4.16 -6.53
N ILE A 126 5.76 5.03 -7.36
CA ILE A 126 5.02 6.23 -6.94
C ILE A 126 3.72 6.38 -7.74
N PRO A 127 2.69 7.09 -7.25
CA PRO A 127 1.56 7.50 -8.07
C PRO A 127 2.02 8.42 -9.20
N SER A 128 1.66 8.09 -10.44
CA SER A 128 2.12 8.78 -11.66
C SER A 128 1.75 10.27 -11.68
N VAL A 129 0.63 10.63 -11.06
CA VAL A 129 0.17 12.02 -10.89
C VAL A 129 1.18 12.89 -10.14
N TYR A 130 2.07 12.29 -9.34
CA TYR A 130 3.09 12.99 -8.57
C TYR A 130 4.50 12.88 -9.17
N LEU A 131 4.68 12.31 -10.37
CA LEU A 131 6.02 12.07 -10.93
C LEU A 131 6.91 13.31 -10.98
N ASN A 132 6.38 14.42 -11.51
CA ASN A 132 7.15 15.66 -11.64
C ASN A 132 7.45 16.29 -10.27
N ALA A 133 6.46 16.27 -9.37
CA ALA A 133 6.62 16.76 -8.01
C ALA A 133 7.64 15.92 -7.22
N PHE A 134 7.60 14.60 -7.36
CA PHE A 134 8.55 13.67 -6.77
C PHE A 134 9.98 13.94 -7.24
N LYS A 135 10.19 14.10 -8.55
CA LYS A 135 11.52 14.41 -9.10
C LYS A 135 12.06 15.73 -8.57
N ALA A 136 11.22 16.76 -8.55
CA ALA A 136 11.59 18.08 -8.04
C ALA A 136 11.83 18.09 -6.52
N PHE A 137 11.13 17.25 -5.76
CA PHE A 137 11.20 17.23 -4.30
C PHE A 137 12.29 16.31 -3.75
N SER A 138 12.51 15.16 -4.39
CA SER A 138 13.46 14.15 -3.92
C SER A 138 14.89 14.37 -4.41
N HIS A 139 15.06 15.02 -5.57
CA HIS A 139 16.35 15.24 -6.23
C HIS A 139 17.20 13.96 -6.43
N LEU A 140 16.55 12.79 -6.44
CA LEU A 140 17.24 11.52 -6.65
C LEU A 140 17.85 11.46 -8.05
N SER A 141 19.14 11.14 -8.09
CA SER A 141 19.94 10.99 -9.31
C SER A 141 20.80 9.72 -9.32
N ASN A 142 20.75 8.92 -8.24
CA ASN A 142 21.47 7.65 -8.14
C ASN A 142 21.02 6.70 -9.28
N PRO A 143 21.94 6.18 -10.11
CA PRO A 143 21.62 5.36 -11.28
C PRO A 143 21.01 3.99 -10.93
N HIS A 144 21.13 3.54 -9.69
CA HIS A 144 20.50 2.31 -9.21
C HIS A 144 19.02 2.50 -8.83
N LEU A 145 18.53 3.75 -8.74
CA LEU A 145 17.16 4.05 -8.35
C LEU A 145 16.27 4.24 -9.59
N HIS A 146 15.40 3.26 -9.84
CA HIS A 146 14.50 3.24 -10.99
C HIS A 146 13.12 3.76 -10.61
N ILE A 147 12.78 4.99 -10.99
CA ILE A 147 11.46 5.56 -10.67
C ILE A 147 10.38 4.96 -11.58
N VAL A 148 9.40 4.26 -10.98
CA VAL A 148 8.31 3.57 -11.66
C VAL A 148 6.96 4.23 -11.35
N PRO A 149 6.44 5.12 -12.22
CA PRO A 149 5.19 5.84 -11.98
C PRO A 149 3.97 4.96 -12.26
N LEU A 150 3.27 4.50 -11.22
CA LEU A 150 2.04 3.72 -11.33
C LEU A 150 0.84 4.58 -11.64
N ASN A 151 0.02 4.18 -12.62
CA ASN A 151 -1.29 4.80 -12.79
C ASN A 151 -2.14 4.61 -11.53
N TYR A 152 -2.72 5.71 -11.05
CA TYR A 152 -3.47 5.76 -9.79
C TYR A 152 -4.99 5.92 -10.02
N LEU A 153 -5.46 5.60 -11.22
CA LEU A 153 -6.87 5.69 -11.56
C LEU A 153 -7.66 4.51 -10.97
N GLU A 154 -8.63 4.80 -10.12
CA GLU A 154 -9.57 3.79 -9.63
C GLU A 154 -10.49 3.30 -10.76
N TYR A 155 -10.68 1.97 -10.84
CA TYR A 155 -11.58 1.36 -11.82
C TYR A 155 -13.05 1.72 -11.57
N LYS A 156 -13.80 2.04 -12.64
CA LYS A 156 -15.26 2.19 -12.58
C LYS A 156 -15.90 1.55 -13.80
N GLY A 157 -16.95 0.75 -13.61
CA GLY A 157 -17.70 0.15 -14.70
C GLY A 157 -18.13 -1.30 -14.42
N PHE A 158 -18.02 -2.14 -15.44
CA PHE A 158 -18.45 -3.54 -15.35
C PHE A 158 -17.41 -4.43 -14.67
N GLU A 159 -17.80 -5.05 -13.56
CA GLU A 159 -16.90 -5.80 -12.69
C GLU A 159 -16.03 -6.86 -13.39
N ARG A 160 -16.59 -7.55 -14.38
CA ARG A 160 -15.88 -8.55 -15.18
C ARG A 160 -14.61 -8.04 -15.87
N PHE A 161 -14.48 -6.72 -16.09
CA PHE A 161 -13.32 -6.13 -16.74
C PHE A 161 -12.30 -5.56 -15.76
N ARG A 162 -12.66 -5.38 -14.48
CA ARG A 162 -11.82 -4.71 -13.46
C ARG A 162 -10.39 -5.23 -13.48
N PHE A 163 -10.22 -6.54 -13.37
CA PHE A 163 -8.90 -7.18 -13.26
C PHE A 163 -8.10 -7.18 -14.56
N PHE A 164 -8.76 -7.09 -15.72
CA PHE A 164 -8.06 -6.83 -16.98
C PHE A 164 -7.38 -5.45 -16.96
N PHE A 165 -8.08 -4.41 -16.50
CA PHE A 165 -7.50 -3.06 -16.40
C PHE A 165 -6.38 -3.00 -15.35
N TYR A 166 -6.51 -3.72 -14.23
CA TYR A 166 -5.44 -3.86 -13.24
C TYR A 166 -4.20 -4.54 -13.82
N ARG A 167 -4.35 -5.70 -14.48
CA ARG A 167 -3.21 -6.41 -15.09
C ARG A 167 -2.50 -5.59 -16.16
N LYS A 168 -3.24 -4.77 -16.90
CA LYS A 168 -2.70 -3.85 -17.91
C LYS A 168 -2.17 -2.54 -17.32
N GLY A 169 -2.23 -2.33 -16.01
CA GLY A 169 -1.77 -1.10 -15.35
C GLY A 169 -2.59 0.15 -15.71
N MET A 170 -3.78 -0.04 -16.27
CA MET A 170 -4.70 1.03 -16.69
C MET A 170 -5.65 1.47 -15.58
N ALA A 171 -5.68 0.72 -14.47
CA ALA A 171 -6.31 1.10 -13.22
C ALA A 171 -5.61 0.39 -12.07
N ILE A 172 -5.89 0.82 -10.84
CA ILE A 172 -5.41 0.19 -9.60
C ILE A 172 -6.60 0.03 -8.64
N PRO A 173 -6.58 -0.95 -7.70
CA PRO A 173 -7.48 -0.93 -6.56
C PRO A 173 -7.33 0.36 -5.77
N ARG A 174 -8.35 0.66 -4.95
CA ARG A 174 -8.29 1.80 -4.05
C ARG A 174 -7.14 1.61 -3.06
N ILE A 175 -6.17 2.51 -3.08
CA ILE A 175 -5.03 2.45 -2.17
C ILE A 175 -5.32 3.42 -1.02
N GLU A 176 -5.74 2.87 0.12
CA GLU A 176 -5.90 3.58 1.39
C GLU A 176 -4.58 3.60 2.18
N THR A 177 -3.77 2.52 2.10
CA THR A 177 -2.40 2.47 2.66
C THR A 177 -1.37 1.99 1.63
N VAL A 178 -0.10 2.36 1.86
CA VAL A 178 1.02 1.95 0.99
C VAL A 178 1.16 0.43 0.89
N ALA A 179 0.73 -0.33 1.91
CA ALA A 179 0.74 -1.79 1.89
C ALA A 179 -0.07 -2.37 0.71
N GLN A 180 -1.23 -1.79 0.38
CA GLN A 180 -2.05 -2.23 -0.74
C GLN A 180 -1.34 -1.99 -2.09
N MET A 181 -0.59 -0.89 -2.19
CA MET A 181 0.22 -0.60 -3.36
C MET A 181 1.36 -1.63 -3.50
N CYS A 182 2.02 -2.00 -2.40
CA CYS A 182 3.04 -3.05 -2.41
C CYS A 182 2.49 -4.40 -2.84
N ILE A 183 1.32 -4.80 -2.33
CA ILE A 183 0.67 -6.06 -2.73
C ILE A 183 0.32 -6.02 -4.22
N TYR A 184 -0.25 -4.92 -4.70
CA TYR A 184 -0.54 -4.73 -6.12
C TYR A 184 0.72 -4.81 -6.99
N VAL A 185 1.84 -4.23 -6.54
CA VAL A 185 3.15 -4.36 -7.20
C VAL A 185 3.58 -5.82 -7.22
N GLY A 186 3.55 -6.52 -6.09
CA GLY A 186 3.89 -7.95 -6.00
C GLY A 186 3.13 -8.81 -7.00
N ILE A 187 1.81 -8.67 -7.08
CA ILE A 187 0.96 -9.41 -8.03
C ILE A 187 1.34 -9.12 -9.50
N ASN A 188 1.68 -7.87 -9.80
CA ASN A 188 1.97 -7.45 -11.17
C ASN A 188 3.43 -7.65 -11.60
N SER A 189 4.35 -7.89 -10.68
CA SER A 189 5.80 -8.06 -10.95
C SER A 189 6.16 -9.45 -11.50
N GLY A 190 5.27 -10.43 -11.40
CA GLY A 190 5.47 -11.79 -11.92
C GLY A 190 5.71 -12.87 -10.85
N TYR A 191 5.79 -12.48 -9.57
CA TYR A 191 5.86 -13.42 -8.45
C TYR A 191 4.65 -14.36 -8.42
N SER A 192 4.89 -15.61 -8.03
CA SER A 192 3.82 -16.58 -7.78
C SER A 192 3.22 -16.43 -6.39
N THR A 193 3.99 -15.90 -5.43
CA THR A 193 3.59 -15.77 -4.03
C THR A 193 3.97 -14.40 -3.46
N VAL A 194 3.04 -13.78 -2.75
CA VAL A 194 3.23 -12.53 -2.00
C VAL A 194 2.98 -12.82 -0.51
N ARG A 195 4.03 -12.79 0.31
CA ARG A 195 3.92 -12.91 1.77
C ARG A 195 3.87 -11.52 2.40
N VAL A 196 2.91 -11.25 3.30
CA VAL A 196 2.73 -9.92 3.89
C VAL A 196 3.05 -9.92 5.39
N TYR A 197 4.00 -9.08 5.80
CA TYR A 197 4.47 -8.91 7.17
C TYR A 197 4.27 -7.48 7.65
N GLY A 198 3.96 -7.28 8.93
CA GLY A 198 3.74 -5.97 9.51
C GLY A 198 2.47 -5.27 9.02
N VAL A 199 1.49 -6.02 8.49
CA VAL A 199 0.17 -5.51 8.09
C VAL A 199 -0.86 -5.79 9.18
N ASP A 200 -0.65 -5.18 10.34
CA ASP A 200 -1.48 -5.42 11.52
C ASP A 200 -2.94 -5.00 11.31
N HIS A 201 -3.18 -3.72 11.03
CA HIS A 201 -4.55 -3.20 10.87
C HIS A 201 -5.50 -3.56 12.05
N ASN A 202 -4.95 -3.82 13.24
CA ASN A 202 -5.67 -4.17 14.48
C ASN A 202 -5.98 -2.96 15.37
N PHE A 203 -5.92 -1.76 14.80
CA PHE A 203 -6.07 -0.48 15.52
C PHE A 203 -7.38 -0.39 16.32
N PHE A 204 -8.46 -1.09 15.91
CA PHE A 204 -9.73 -1.13 16.63
C PHE A 204 -9.59 -1.60 18.09
N GLU A 205 -8.58 -2.41 18.41
CA GLU A 205 -8.31 -2.88 19.78
C GLU A 205 -8.05 -1.72 20.76
N THR A 206 -7.57 -0.59 20.23
CA THR A 206 -7.06 0.52 21.05
C THR A 206 -7.83 1.82 20.89
N LEU A 207 -8.87 1.88 20.04
CA LEU A 207 -9.58 3.13 19.78
C LEU A 207 -10.39 3.61 20.99
N CYS A 208 -10.30 4.92 21.26
CA CYS A 208 -11.18 5.59 22.21
C CYS A 208 -11.37 7.07 21.84
N VAL A 209 -12.19 7.77 22.64
CA VAL A 209 -12.36 9.23 22.56
C VAL A 209 -11.90 9.85 23.86
N ASP A 210 -11.08 10.90 23.79
CA ASP A 210 -10.61 11.65 24.97
C ASP A 210 -11.66 12.65 25.48
N GLU A 211 -11.38 13.31 26.60
CA GLU A 211 -12.23 14.34 27.21
C GLU A 211 -12.47 15.57 26.33
N ASN A 212 -11.63 15.78 25.32
CA ASN A 212 -11.73 16.86 24.35
C ASN A 212 -12.47 16.43 23.06
N ASN A 213 -13.06 15.23 23.04
CA ASN A 213 -13.72 14.63 21.88
C ASN A 213 -12.80 14.37 20.68
N HIS A 214 -11.52 14.13 20.91
CA HIS A 214 -10.60 13.62 19.89
C HIS A 214 -10.61 12.10 19.87
N LEU A 215 -10.62 11.54 18.67
CA LEU A 215 -10.34 10.12 18.47
C LEU A 215 -8.87 9.84 18.78
N CYS A 216 -8.61 8.85 19.64
CA CYS A 216 -7.29 8.50 20.13
C CYS A 216 -7.03 6.99 20.04
N ASN A 217 -5.76 6.61 20.01
CA ASN A 217 -5.32 5.24 20.34
C ASN A 217 -4.83 5.19 21.79
N ARG A 218 -5.25 4.15 22.52
CA ARG A 218 -4.72 3.80 23.83
C ARG A 218 -3.47 2.95 23.67
N ASP A 219 -2.36 3.42 24.23
CA ASP A 219 -1.15 2.62 24.33
C ASP A 219 -1.26 1.68 25.55
N THR A 220 -1.95 0.55 25.41
CA THR A 220 -2.13 -0.40 26.51
C THR A 220 -1.04 -1.46 26.49
N HIS A 221 0.05 -1.22 27.21
CA HIS A 221 0.92 -2.32 27.65
C HIS A 221 0.28 -2.88 28.93
N PHE A 222 -0.29 -4.09 28.85
CA PHE A 222 -1.09 -4.73 29.92
C PHE A 222 -0.39 -4.82 31.30
N TYR A 223 0.95 -4.67 31.34
CA TYR A 223 1.78 -4.73 32.55
C TYR A 223 2.36 -3.38 32.99
N ASP A 224 2.17 -2.30 32.22
CA ASP A 224 2.67 -0.99 32.61
C ASP A 224 1.72 -0.32 33.59
N LYS A 225 2.16 -0.17 34.85
CA LYS A 225 1.53 0.69 35.87
C LYS A 225 1.63 2.19 35.53
N LYS A 226 1.97 2.55 34.29
CA LYS A 226 2.05 3.94 33.83
C LYS A 226 0.68 4.40 33.33
N GLU A 227 0.43 5.69 33.50
CA GLU A 227 -0.73 6.36 32.92
C GLU A 227 -0.87 5.99 31.43
N VAL A 228 -2.05 5.50 31.05
CA VAL A 228 -2.33 5.11 29.66
C VAL A 228 -2.23 6.37 28.80
N SER A 229 -1.17 6.48 28.00
CA SER A 229 -1.02 7.63 27.12
C SER A 229 -2.06 7.53 26.00
N LEU A 230 -2.95 8.52 25.93
CA LEU A 230 -3.85 8.70 24.79
C LEU A 230 -3.12 9.46 23.70
N LYS A 231 -3.09 8.89 22.50
CA LYS A 231 -2.48 9.52 21.33
C LYS A 231 -3.58 9.93 20.35
N PRO A 232 -3.91 11.23 20.26
CA PRO A 232 -4.88 11.72 19.29
C PRO A 232 -4.48 11.39 17.84
N LEU A 233 -5.44 10.87 17.08
CA LEU A 233 -5.24 10.48 15.70
C LEU A 233 -5.40 11.68 14.77
N LYS A 234 -4.29 12.12 14.19
CA LYS A 234 -4.22 13.21 13.20
C LYS A 234 -4.09 12.67 11.78
N ARG A 235 -4.60 13.42 10.81
CA ARG A 235 -4.49 13.09 9.38
C ARG A 235 -3.11 13.49 8.84
N ASN A 236 -2.50 12.64 8.01
CA ASN A 236 -1.20 12.93 7.39
C ASN A 236 -1.24 14.08 6.38
N ASP A 237 -2.40 14.32 5.76
CA ASP A 237 -2.57 15.32 4.69
C ASP A 237 -2.61 16.77 5.20
N ASN A 238 -3.19 17.00 6.37
CA ASN A 238 -3.46 18.34 6.90
C ASN A 238 -3.27 18.50 8.43
N GLY A 239 -2.92 17.43 9.15
CA GLY A 239 -2.68 17.46 10.60
C GLY A 239 -3.94 17.60 11.47
N LYS A 240 -5.14 17.66 10.90
CA LYS A 240 -6.41 17.75 11.66
C LYS A 240 -6.73 16.41 12.32
N TYR A 241 -7.47 16.44 13.43
CA TYR A 241 -7.96 15.22 14.08
C TYR A 241 -8.98 14.47 13.21
N TRP A 242 -8.91 13.16 13.26
CA TRP A 242 -9.93 12.29 12.67
C TRP A 242 -11.24 12.37 13.47
N LYS A 243 -12.37 12.42 12.76
CA LYS A 243 -13.67 12.06 13.34
C LYS A 243 -13.82 10.54 13.33
N VAL A 244 -14.50 9.99 14.34
CA VAL A 244 -14.76 8.54 14.47
C VAL A 244 -15.43 7.97 13.22
N SER A 245 -16.49 8.63 12.74
CA SER A 245 -17.23 8.20 11.54
C SER A 245 -16.36 8.14 10.29
N GLU A 246 -15.52 9.15 10.08
CA GLU A 246 -14.59 9.22 8.94
C GLU A 246 -13.51 8.14 9.04
N TYR A 247 -13.00 7.90 10.24
CA TYR A 247 -11.96 6.91 10.50
C TYR A 247 -12.48 5.49 10.27
N ILE A 248 -13.65 5.15 10.81
CA ILE A 248 -14.30 3.86 10.56
C ILE A 248 -14.59 3.67 9.07
N ALA A 249 -15.11 4.70 8.40
CA ALA A 249 -15.37 4.63 6.96
C ALA A 249 -14.09 4.46 6.14
N TYR A 250 -12.98 5.07 6.54
CA TYR A 250 -11.67 4.87 5.93
C TYR A 250 -11.21 3.42 6.05
N TRP A 251 -11.29 2.84 7.25
CA TRP A 251 -10.89 1.46 7.47
C TRP A 251 -11.80 0.45 6.79
N GLY A 252 -13.11 0.69 6.73
CA GLY A 252 -14.03 -0.16 5.95
C GLY A 252 -13.62 -0.25 4.47
N ARG A 253 -13.25 0.89 3.86
CA ARG A 253 -12.74 0.91 2.48
C ARG A 253 -11.37 0.26 2.33
N LEU A 254 -10.54 0.33 3.38
CA LEU A 254 -9.26 -0.35 3.41
C LEU A 254 -9.45 -1.87 3.33
N PHE A 255 -10.31 -2.45 4.17
CA PHE A 255 -10.58 -3.88 4.16
C PHE A 255 -11.27 -4.33 2.85
N GLU A 256 -12.23 -3.56 2.35
CA GLU A 256 -12.85 -3.83 1.04
C GLU A 256 -11.80 -3.89 -0.08
N SER A 257 -10.78 -3.04 -0.04
CA SER A 257 -9.70 -3.09 -1.03
C SER A 257 -8.77 -4.29 -0.85
N HIS A 258 -8.59 -4.83 0.36
CA HIS A 258 -7.92 -6.12 0.56
C HIS A 258 -8.71 -7.28 -0.07
N ASP A 259 -10.04 -7.28 0.01
CA ASP A 259 -10.89 -8.26 -0.67
C ASP A 259 -10.71 -8.21 -2.19
N ILE A 260 -10.69 -6.99 -2.74
CA ILE A 260 -10.45 -6.76 -4.17
C ILE A 260 -9.06 -7.27 -4.58
N LEU A 261 -8.04 -7.06 -3.74
CA LEU A 261 -6.70 -7.57 -3.98
C LEU A 261 -6.65 -9.10 -3.92
N ALA A 262 -7.39 -9.74 -3.01
CA ALA A 262 -7.49 -11.21 -2.92
C ALA A 262 -8.11 -11.80 -4.19
N ASP A 263 -9.21 -11.22 -4.68
CA ASP A 263 -9.83 -11.68 -5.93
C ASP A 263 -8.95 -11.38 -7.15
N TYR A 264 -8.23 -10.27 -7.14
CA TYR A 264 -7.28 -9.94 -8.19
C TYR A 264 -6.09 -10.91 -8.21
N SER A 265 -5.62 -11.37 -7.04
CA SER A 265 -4.55 -12.36 -6.94
C SER A 265 -4.98 -13.69 -7.54
N LYS A 266 -6.20 -14.15 -7.26
CA LYS A 266 -6.81 -15.34 -7.88
C LYS A 266 -6.88 -15.20 -9.40
N TYR A 267 -7.38 -14.07 -9.91
CA TYR A 267 -7.41 -13.79 -11.36
C TYR A 267 -6.01 -13.82 -12.00
N SER A 268 -4.98 -13.43 -11.22
CA SER A 268 -3.59 -13.34 -11.68
C SER A 268 -2.78 -14.61 -11.44
N ASN A 269 -3.37 -15.66 -10.86
CA ASN A 269 -2.70 -16.88 -10.38
C ASN A 269 -1.54 -16.59 -9.42
N VAL A 270 -1.79 -15.71 -8.44
CA VAL A 270 -0.82 -15.34 -7.40
C VAL A 270 -1.43 -15.63 -6.02
N THR A 271 -0.67 -16.33 -5.18
CA THR A 271 -1.04 -16.59 -3.78
C THR A 271 -0.63 -15.40 -2.91
N ILE A 272 -1.54 -14.92 -2.06
CA ILE A 272 -1.21 -13.95 -1.00
C ILE A 272 -1.31 -14.67 0.35
N LEU A 273 -0.24 -14.62 1.13
CA LEU A 273 -0.18 -15.19 2.47
C LEU A 273 -0.05 -14.08 3.51
N ASN A 274 -0.98 -14.05 4.47
CA ASN A 274 -0.90 -13.19 5.64
C ASN A 274 -0.02 -13.83 6.70
N CYS A 275 1.18 -13.28 6.85
CA CYS A 275 2.19 -13.74 7.80
C CYS A 275 2.17 -12.91 9.10
N THR A 276 1.20 -12.00 9.24
CA THR A 276 1.05 -11.13 10.42
C THR A 276 -0.03 -11.70 11.34
N LYS A 277 0.38 -12.33 12.45
CA LYS A 277 -0.56 -13.05 13.36
C LYS A 277 -1.66 -12.14 13.92
N SER A 278 -1.29 -10.94 14.38
CA SER A 278 -2.20 -9.90 14.89
C SER A 278 -3.07 -9.25 13.82
N SER A 279 -2.92 -9.62 12.54
CA SER A 279 -3.58 -8.91 11.46
C SER A 279 -5.10 -9.04 11.52
N PHE A 280 -5.82 -7.94 11.28
CA PHE A 280 -7.28 -7.97 11.08
C PHE A 280 -7.66 -8.26 9.63
N ILE A 281 -6.71 -8.36 8.71
CA ILE A 281 -6.99 -8.74 7.32
C ILE A 281 -7.41 -10.21 7.29
N ASP A 282 -8.67 -10.47 6.92
CA ASP A 282 -9.28 -11.78 6.74
C ASP A 282 -9.44 -12.19 5.26
N SER A 283 -9.08 -11.31 4.33
CA SER A 283 -9.16 -11.56 2.89
C SER A 283 -8.13 -12.58 2.36
N TYR A 284 -7.07 -12.87 3.12
CA TYR A 284 -5.92 -13.69 2.70
C TYR A 284 -5.77 -14.95 3.55
N GLU A 285 -5.25 -16.02 2.95
CA GLU A 285 -4.86 -17.22 3.68
C GLU A 285 -3.76 -16.88 4.70
N ARG A 286 -3.82 -17.50 5.90
CA ARG A 286 -2.81 -17.30 6.94
C ARG A 286 -1.69 -18.32 6.78
N GLU A 287 -0.45 -17.86 6.88
CA GLU A 287 0.68 -18.77 7.03
C GLU A 287 0.65 -19.31 8.48
N SER A 288 0.44 -20.63 8.60
CA SER A 288 0.33 -21.36 9.87
C SER A 288 1.66 -21.46 10.60
#